data_AF-A0A7K1SXZ0-F1
#
_entry.id   AF-A0A7K1SXZ0-F1
#
_cell.length_a   1.000
_cell.length_b   1.000
_cell.length_c   1.000
_cell.angle_alpha   90.00
_cell.angle_beta   90.00
_cell.angle_gamma   90.00
#
_symmetry.space_group_name_H-M   'P 1'
#
loop_
_entity.id
_entity.type
_entity.pdbx_description
1 polymer ?
#
loop_
_entity_poly.entity_id
_entity_poly.type
_entity_poly.pdbx_seq_one_letter_code
_entity_poly.pdbx_strand_id
1 'polypeptide(L)' 'MSTTEIIKEIQALPVESRWTIIEQTLRSIKEAGNQNLLQEAAESLYQDYRTDKELTAFTDLDLEGFYETR' A
#
# COMPACT_ATOMS: atom_id res chain seq x y z
N MET A 1 -19.94 -2.66 23.77
CA MET A 1 -20.59 -2.51 22.46
C MET A 1 -20.29 -3.74 21.62
N SER A 2 -21.29 -4.58 21.42
CA SER A 2 -21.22 -5.67 20.46
C SER A 2 -21.49 -5.14 19.04
N THR A 3 -21.04 -5.85 18.01
CA THR A 3 -21.26 -5.46 16.61
C THR A 3 -22.75 -5.38 16.28
N THR A 4 -23.57 -6.19 16.95
CA THR A 4 -25.03 -6.19 16.82
C THR A 4 -25.67 -4.94 17.42
N GLU A 5 -25.15 -4.41 18.53
CA GLU A 5 -25.60 -3.14 19.11
C GLU A 5 -25.29 -1.97 18.17
N ILE A 6 -24.10 -1.92 17.57
CA ILE A 6 -23.72 -0.87 16.62
C ILE A 6 -24.65 -0.86 15.39
N ILE A 7 -24.96 -2.03 14.83
CA ILE A 7 -25.86 -2.16 13.69
C ILE A 7 -27.27 -1.66 14.07
N LYS A 8 -27.74 -1.98 15.27
CA LYS A 8 -29.06 -1.55 15.76
C LYS A 8 -29.14 -0.03 15.90
N GLU A 9 -28.10 0.60 16.42
CA GLU A 9 -28.01 2.07 16.52
C GLU A 9 -27.97 2.73 15.13
N ILE A 10 -27.22 2.17 14.18
CA ILE A 10 -27.19 2.68 12.79
C ILE A 10 -28.57 2.55 12.14
N GLN A 11 -29.30 1.46 12.39
CA GLN A 11 -30.65 1.26 11.86
C GLN A 11 -31.68 2.24 12.44
N ALA A 12 -31.46 2.75 13.65
CA ALA A 12 -32.34 3.74 14.28
C ALA A 12 -32.18 5.16 13.69
N LEU A 13 -31.14 5.40 12.88
CA LEU A 13 -30.90 6.69 12.25
C LEU A 13 -31.81 6.93 11.02
N PRO A 14 -32.05 8.21 10.65
CA PRO A 14 -32.67 8.58 9.39
C PRO A 14 -31.97 7.95 8.18
N VAL A 15 -32.72 7.72 7.10
CA VAL A 15 -32.22 7.06 5.88
C VAL A 15 -30.99 7.76 5.31
N GLU A 16 -31.00 9.09 5.34
CA GLU A 16 -29.97 10.00 4.85
C GLU A 16 -28.67 9.80 5.64
N SER A 17 -28.76 9.75 6.96
CA SER A 17 -27.61 9.50 7.84
C SER A 17 -27.03 8.10 7.64
N ARG A 18 -27.88 7.09 7.42
CA ARG A 18 -27.42 5.73 7.09
C ARG A 18 -26.65 5.70 5.77
N TRP A 19 -27.09 6.47 4.77
CA TRP A 19 -26.41 6.58 3.49
C TRP A 19 -25.01 7.19 3.62
N THR A 20 -24.90 8.29 4.37
CA THR A 20 -23.61 8.93 4.66
C THR A 20 -22.64 7.98 5.35
N ILE A 21 -23.12 7.20 6.34
CA ILE A 21 -22.28 6.23 7.05
C ILE A 21 -21.76 5.15 6.10
N ILE A 22 -22.62 4.61 5.22
CA ILE A 22 -22.21 3.63 4.22
C ILE A 22 -21.13 4.22 3.29
N GLU A 23 -21.33 5.44 2.80
CA GLU A 23 -20.36 6.10 1.92
C GLU A 23 -19.00 6.29 2.60
N GLN A 24 -18.99 6.80 3.83
CA GLN A 24 -17.77 7.00 4.61
C GLN A 24 -17.07 5.68 4.92
N THR A 25 -17.83 4.64 5.22
CA THR A 25 -17.28 3.31 5.50
C THR A 25 -16.62 2.72 4.25
N LEU A 26 -17.28 2.81 3.09
CA LEU A 26 -16.71 2.37 1.81
C LEU A 26 -15.43 3.15 1.46
N ARG A 27 -15.44 4.46 1.68
CA ARG A 27 -14.26 5.33 1.46
C ARG A 27 -13.10 4.92 2.35
N SER A 28 -13.35 4.69 3.64
CA SER A 28 -12.33 4.26 4.60
C SER A 28 -11.73 2.90 4.24
N ILE A 29 -12.54 1.93 3.79
CA ILE A 29 -12.05 0.62 3.32
C ILE A 29 -11.12 0.80 2.11
N LYS A 30 -11.51 1.65 1.15
CA LYS A 30 -10.70 1.94 -0.03
C LYS A 30 -9.38 2.63 0.32
N GLU A 31 -9.41 3.59 1.24
CA GLU A 31 -8.20 4.28 1.71
C GLU A 31 -7.25 3.35 2.46
N ALA A 32 -7.77 2.47 3.32
CA ALA A 32 -6.97 1.46 4.01
C ALA A 32 -6.27 0.50 3.03
N GLY A 33 -6.96 0.09 1.95
CA GLY A 33 -6.35 -0.71 0.89
C GLY A 33 -5.28 0.05 0.09
N ASN A 34 -5.43 1.37 -0.07
CA ASN A 34 -4.50 2.20 -0.83
C ASN A 34 -3.26 2.63 -0.04
N GLN A 35 -3.34 2.72 1.29
CA GLN A 35 -2.25 3.21 2.13
C GLN A 35 -0.96 2.39 2.03
N ASN A 36 -1.06 1.11 1.67
CA ASN A 36 0.10 0.21 1.57
C ASN A 36 0.57 -0.04 0.14
N LEU A 37 -0.14 0.41 -0.89
CA LEU A 37 0.21 0.10 -2.29
C LEU A 37 1.61 0.60 -2.67
N LEU A 38 2.00 1.78 -2.19
CA LEU A 38 3.31 2.34 -2.50
C LEU A 38 4.44 1.60 -1.76
N GLN A 39 4.17 1.17 -0.53
CA GLN A 39 5.10 0.35 0.24
C GLN A 39 5.25 -1.05 -0.39
N GLU A 40 4.15 -1.68 -0.78
CA GLU A 40 4.14 -2.99 -1.45
C GLU A 40 4.86 -2.92 -2.80
N ALA A 41 4.62 -1.87 -3.60
CA ALA A 41 5.31 -1.66 -4.86
C ALA A 41 6.82 -1.43 -4.66
N ALA A 42 7.20 -0.64 -3.65
CA ALA A 42 8.61 -0.40 -3.32
C ALA A 42 9.31 -1.69 -2.83
N GLU A 43 8.64 -2.49 -2.00
CA GLU A 43 9.17 -3.78 -1.54
C GLU A 43 9.32 -4.77 -2.71
N SER A 44 8.33 -4.83 -3.61
CA SER A 44 8.42 -5.66 -4.82
C SER A 44 9.62 -5.25 -5.68
N LEU A 45 9.78 -3.95 -5.96
CA LEU A 45 10.93 -3.44 -6.72
C LEU A 45 12.26 -3.74 -6.03
N TYR A 46 12.33 -3.62 -4.71
CA TYR A 46 13.53 -3.94 -3.94
C TYR A 46 13.91 -5.42 -4.05
N GLN A 47 12.93 -6.33 -3.96
CA GLN A 47 13.19 -7.77 -4.10
C GLN A 47 13.64 -8.13 -5.52
N ASP A 48 13.07 -7.49 -6.54
CA ASP A 48 13.49 -7.68 -7.93
C ASP A 48 14.95 -7.25 -8.11
N TYR A 49 15.32 -6.05 -7.63
CA TYR A 49 16.71 -5.56 -7.65
C TYR A 49 17.69 -6.47 -6.90
N ARG A 50 17.25 -7.11 -5.81
CA ARG A 50 18.10 -8.00 -5.00
C ARG A 50 18.34 -9.35 -5.66
N THR A 51 17.39 -9.85 -6.44
CA THR A 51 17.38 -11.23 -6.92
C THR A 51 17.70 -11.35 -8.40
N ASP A 52 17.36 -10.34 -9.21
CA ASP A 52 17.66 -10.29 -10.63
C ASP A 52 19.03 -9.65 -10.88
N LYS A 53 19.99 -10.48 -11.27
CA LYS A 53 21.36 -10.05 -11.59
C LYS A 53 21.45 -9.23 -12.88
N GLU A 54 20.47 -9.33 -13.78
CA GLU A 54 20.42 -8.50 -14.98
C GLU A 54 20.17 -7.03 -14.61
N LEU A 55 19.42 -6.77 -13.53
CA LEU A 55 19.16 -5.41 -13.04
C LEU A 55 20.39 -4.73 -12.43
N THR A 56 21.39 -5.51 -11.99
CA THR A 56 22.65 -5.00 -11.42
C THR A 56 23.87 -5.24 -12.31
N ALA A 57 23.70 -5.78 -13.51
CA ALA A 57 24.80 -6.20 -14.39
C ALA A 57 25.80 -5.08 -14.71
N PHE A 58 25.34 -3.83 -14.80
CA PHE A 58 26.18 -2.67 -15.04
C PHE A 58 26.76 -2.05 -13.75
N THR A 59 26.13 -2.28 -12.60
CA THR A 59 26.64 -1.83 -11.30
C THR A 59 27.91 -2.59 -10.92
N ASP A 60 27.98 -3.88 -11.25
CA ASP A 60 29.18 -4.68 -11.03
C ASP A 60 30.36 -4.20 -11.90
N LEU A 61 30.10 -3.68 -13.10
CA LEU A 61 31.11 -3.11 -14.00
C LEU A 61 31.62 -1.74 -13.53
N ASP A 62 30.77 -0.92 -12.91
CA ASP A 62 31.18 0.36 -12.31
C ASP A 62 32.07 0.19 -11.06
N LEU A 63 32.02 -0.99 -10.43
CA LEU A 63 32.87 -1.36 -9.29
C LEU A 63 34.20 -1.99 -9.71
N GLU A 64 34.37 -2.37 -10.98
CA GLU A 64 35.69 -2.65 -11.52
C GLU A 64 36.48 -1.33 -11.54
N GLY A 65 37.74 -1.35 -11.07
CA GLY A 65 38.59 -0.19 -10.78
C GLY A 65 38.96 0.69 -11.98
N PHE A 66 38.00 1.11 -12.79
CA PHE A 66 38.16 1.94 -13.98
C PHE A 66 38.55 3.38 -13.61
N TYR A 67 38.24 3.82 -12.39
CA TYR A 67 38.62 5.13 -11.85
C TYR A 67 39.98 5.15 -11.14
N GLU A 68 40.77 4.08 -11.19
CA GLU A 68 42.18 4.15 -10.79
C GLU A 68 42.98 4.91 -11.85
N THR A 69 42.96 6.25 -11.77
CA THR A 69 43.89 7.11 -12.51
C THR A 69 45.33 6.71 -12.16
N ARG A 70 46.02 6.07 -13.11
CA ARG A 70 47.48 5.86 -13.08
C ARG A 70 48.24 7.15 -13.31
#